data_AF-A0A800A7D7-F1
#
_entry.id   AF-A0A800A7D7-F1
#
_cell.length_a   1.000
_cell.length_b   1.000
_cell.length_c   1.000
_cell.angle_alpha   90.00
_cell.angle_beta   90.00
_cell.angle_gamma   90.00
#
_symmetry.space_group_name_H-M   'P 1'
#
loop_
_entity.id
_entity.type
_entity.pdbx_description
1 polymer ?
#
loop_
_entity_poly.entity_id
_entity_poly.type
_entity_poly.pdbx_seq_one_letter_code
_entity_poly.pdbx_strand_id
1 'polypeptide(L)'
;MASLVFLALIIGVFYLLIIRPQRKRAKSQQELAASLKAGDEVRTVGGIHGVVVSTDEDSVVLKVEEGRIRVSRRAIGARIGDDG
;
A
#
# COMPACT_ATOMS: atom_id res chain seq x y z
N MET A 1 -5.85 11.35 42.52
CA MET A 1 -6.86 11.67 41.47
C MET A 1 -6.25 12.39 40.27
N ALA A 2 -5.56 13.52 40.44
CA ALA A 2 -4.93 14.26 39.32
C ALA A 2 -3.97 13.43 38.45
N SER A 3 -3.14 12.56 39.06
CA SER A 3 -2.22 11.69 38.32
C SER A 3 -2.92 10.62 37.47
N LEU A 4 -4.09 10.13 37.91
CA LEU A 4 -4.89 9.16 37.15
C LEU A 4 -5.52 9.82 35.91
N VAL A 5 -5.98 11.07 36.06
CA VAL A 5 -6.53 11.88 34.97
C VAL A 5 -5.44 12.22 33.95
N PHE A 6 -4.25 12.60 34.41
CA PHE A 6 -3.10 12.87 33.53
C PHE A 6 -2.66 11.62 32.76
N LEU A 7 -2.60 10.46 33.42
CA LEU A 7 -2.28 9.19 32.79
C LEU A 7 -3.33 8.79 31.73
N ALA A 8 -4.62 8.94 32.05
CA ALA A 8 -5.71 8.68 31.12
C ALA A 8 -5.67 9.60 29.89
N LEU A 9 -5.33 10.88 30.08
CA LEU A 9 -5.15 11.84 28.98
C LEU A 9 -4.00 11.43 28.05
N ILE A 10 -2.84 11.06 28.61
CA ILE A 10 -1.69 10.60 27.82
C ILE A 10 -2.07 9.35 27.01
N ILE A 11 -2.69 8.35 27.65
CA ILE A 11 -3.14 7.12 26.98
C ILE A 11 -4.13 7.45 25.86
N GLY A 12 -5.09 8.34 26.12
CA GLY A 12 -6.07 8.78 25.12
C GLY A 12 -5.43 9.47 23.91
N VAL A 13 -4.43 10.32 24.14
CA VAL A 13 -3.68 10.99 23.08
C VAL A 13 -2.85 9.99 22.26
N PHE A 14 -2.09 9.10 22.90
CA PHE A 14 -1.31 8.08 22.20
C PHE A 14 -2.20 7.10 21.41
N TYR A 15 -3.34 6.70 21.98
CA TYR A 15 -4.33 5.87 21.30
C TYR A 15 -4.87 6.56 20.04
N LEU A 16 -5.27 7.83 20.15
CA LEU A 16 -5.75 8.63 19.02
C LEU A 16 -4.67 8.78 17.94
N LEU A 17 -3.42 9.06 18.35
CA LEU A 17 -2.30 9.27 17.45
C LEU A 17 -1.87 8.00 16.70
N ILE A 18 -2.05 6.80 17.24
CA ILE A 18 -1.67 5.55 16.56
C ILE A 18 -2.82 4.99 15.72
N ILE A 19 -4.05 4.95 16.25
CA ILE A 19 -5.17 4.30 15.58
C ILE A 19 -5.73 5.13 14.42
N ARG A 20 -5.77 6.46 14.57
CA ARG A 20 -6.24 7.34 13.50
C ARG A 20 -5.41 7.23 12.22
N PRO A 21 -4.06 7.27 12.24
CA PRO A 21 -3.27 7.10 11.02
C PRO A 21 -3.36 5.67 10.47
N GLN A 22 -3.47 4.63 11.30
CA GLN A 22 -3.68 3.27 10.81
C GLN A 22 -5.00 3.15 10.03
N ARG A 23 -6.11 3.64 10.60
CA ARG A 23 -7.41 3.67 9.93
C ARG A 23 -7.36 4.48 8.63
N LYS A 24 -6.67 5.63 8.63
CA LYS A 24 -6.51 6.46 7.43
C LYS A 24 -5.75 5.75 6.32
N ARG A 25 -4.67 5.03 6.64
CA ARG A 25 -3.88 4.25 5.66
C ARG A 25 -4.70 3.11 5.05
N ALA A 26 -5.39 2.33 5.88
CA ALA A 26 -6.26 1.25 5.40
C ALA A 26 -7.38 1.78 4.48
N LYS A 27 -8.04 2.87 4.90
CA LYS A 27 -9.09 3.51 4.09
C LYS A 27 -8.53 4.03 2.76
N SER A 28 -7.37 4.68 2.77
CA SER A 28 -6.75 5.21 1.55
C SER A 28 -6.36 4.12 0.55
N GLN A 29 -6.00 2.92 1.02
CA GLN A 29 -5.70 1.78 0.14
C GLN A 29 -6.97 1.22 -0.49
N GLN A 30 -8.04 1.08 0.28
CA GLN A 30 -9.35 0.69 -0.24
C GLN A 30 -9.91 1.71 -1.23
N GLU A 31 -9.83 3.00 -0.90
CA GLU A 31 -10.27 4.09 -1.79
C GLU A 31 -9.46 4.12 -3.08
N LEU A 32 -8.14 3.91 -3.01
CA LEU A 32 -7.29 3.81 -4.20
C LEU A 32 -7.73 2.65 -5.09
N ALA A 33 -7.87 1.45 -4.53
CA ALA A 33 -8.30 0.26 -5.28
C ALA A 33 -9.68 0.43 -5.91
N ALA A 34 -10.63 1.00 -5.18
CA ALA A 34 -11.98 1.27 -5.67
C ALA A 34 -12.04 2.38 -6.73
N SER A 35 -11.03 3.26 -6.78
CA SER A 35 -10.96 4.37 -7.75
C SER A 35 -10.28 4.01 -9.06
N LEU A 36 -9.68 2.83 -9.16
CA LEU A 36 -8.97 2.39 -10.37
C LEU A 36 -9.92 2.26 -11.55
N LYS A 37 -9.46 2.71 -12.71
CA LYS A 37 -10.17 2.58 -13.99
C LYS A 37 -9.20 2.23 -15.11
N ALA A 38 -9.75 1.75 -16.22
CA ALA A 38 -8.98 1.49 -17.43
C ALA A 38 -8.19 2.74 -17.87
N GLY A 39 -6.90 2.55 -18.18
CA GLY A 39 -5.97 3.60 -18.57
C GLY A 39 -5.11 4.14 -17.41
N ASP A 40 -5.41 3.82 -16.16
CA ASP A 40 -4.58 4.28 -15.04
C ASP A 40 -3.23 3.56 -15.00
N GLU A 41 -2.13 4.31 -14.83
CA GLU A 41 -0.81 3.74 -14.57
C GLU A 41 -0.65 3.46 -13.08
N VAL A 42 -0.37 2.21 -12.74
CA VAL A 42 -0.32 1.74 -11.35
C VAL A 42 0.99 1.03 -11.04
N ARG A 43 1.33 1.05 -9.76
CA ARG A 43 2.41 0.26 -9.18
C ARG A 43 1.86 -0.63 -8.09
N THR A 44 1.98 -1.94 -8.27
CA THR A 44 1.51 -2.92 -7.28
C THR A 44 2.35 -2.89 -6.00
N VAL A 45 1.86 -3.55 -4.95
CA VAL A 45 2.60 -3.71 -3.68
C VAL A 45 3.94 -4.41 -3.91
N GLY A 46 3.96 -5.43 -4.77
CA GLY A 46 5.16 -6.12 -5.22
C GLY A 46 6.05 -5.32 -6.19
N GLY A 47 5.72 -4.05 -6.45
CA GLY A 47 6.55 -3.15 -7.25
C GLY A 47 6.43 -3.32 -8.76
N ILE A 48 5.47 -4.09 -9.27
CA ILE A 48 5.20 -4.22 -10.71
C ILE A 48 4.51 -2.96 -11.21
N HIS A 49 4.96 -2.42 -12.34
CA HIS A 49 4.33 -1.28 -13.02
C HIS A 49 3.54 -1.77 -14.22
N GLY A 50 2.39 -1.18 -14.46
CA GLY A 50 1.55 -1.48 -15.62
C GLY A 50 0.39 -0.50 -15.75
N VAL A 51 -0.33 -0.62 -16.85
CA VAL A 51 -1.54 0.18 -17.13
C VAL A 51 -2.77 -0.69 -16.93
N VAL A 52 -3.77 -0.21 -16.21
CA VAL A 52 -5.03 -0.92 -15.99
C VAL A 52 -5.78 -1.10 -17.32
N VAL A 53 -6.15 -2.33 -17.65
CA VAL A 53 -6.97 -2.67 -18.83
C VAL A 53 -8.41 -2.86 -18.42
N SER A 54 -8.65 -3.60 -17.35
CA SER A 54 -9.96 -3.84 -16.77
C SER A 54 -9.84 -4.07 -15.26
N THR A 55 -10.95 -3.84 -14.58
CA THR A 55 -11.12 -4.05 -13.14
C THR A 55 -12.34 -4.92 -12.92
N ASP A 56 -12.20 -5.94 -12.09
CA ASP A 56 -13.28 -6.79 -11.58
C ASP A 56 -13.36 -6.59 -10.05
N GLU A 57 -14.31 -7.26 -9.38
CA GLU A 57 -14.52 -7.09 -7.93
C GLU A 57 -13.25 -7.40 -7.10
N ASP A 58 -12.52 -8.46 -7.46
CA ASP A 58 -11.37 -8.95 -6.69
C ASP A 58 -10.04 -8.90 -7.48
N SER A 59 -10.05 -8.43 -8.73
CA SER A 59 -8.86 -8.47 -9.59
C SER A 59 -8.75 -7.29 -10.55
N VAL A 60 -7.51 -7.02 -10.97
CA VAL A 60 -7.20 -5.98 -11.96
C VAL A 60 -6.30 -6.59 -13.03
N VAL A 61 -6.67 -6.40 -14.30
CA VAL A 61 -5.85 -6.83 -15.44
C VAL A 61 -4.92 -5.67 -15.81
N LEU A 62 -3.62 -5.94 -15.83
CA LEU A 62 -2.60 -4.95 -16.16
C LEU A 62 -1.98 -5.26 -17.52
N LYS A 63 -1.87 -4.24 -18.37
CA LYS A 63 -1.02 -4.24 -19.55
C LYS A 63 0.39 -3.87 -19.13
N VAL A 64 1.32 -4.77 -19.44
CA VAL A 64 2.77 -4.59 -19.30
C VAL A 64 3.40 -4.53 -20.68
N GLU A 65 4.65 -4.06 -20.76
CA GLU A 65 5.39 -4.05 -22.02
C GLU A 65 5.58 -5.49 -22.52
N GLU A 66 5.49 -5.70 -23.83
CA GLU A 66 5.62 -7.04 -24.41
C GLU A 66 6.97 -7.67 -24.04
N GLY A 67 6.90 -8.82 -23.37
CA GLY A 67 8.07 -9.57 -22.89
C GLY A 67 8.90 -8.88 -21.82
N ARG A 68 8.50 -7.69 -21.33
CA ARG A 68 9.28 -6.89 -20.38
C ARG A 68 8.40 -6.36 -19.26
N ILE A 69 8.80 -6.63 -18.02
CA ILE A 69 8.09 -6.15 -16.83
C ILE A 69 8.96 -5.11 -16.14
N ARG A 70 8.43 -3.90 -15.96
CA ARG A 70 9.09 -2.86 -15.15
C ARG A 70 8.78 -3.12 -13.67
N VAL A 71 9.82 -3.41 -12.89
CA VAL A 71 9.71 -3.66 -11.44
C VAL A 71 10.51 -2.60 -10.68
N SER A 72 9.95 -2.07 -9.60
CA SER A 72 10.67 -1.15 -8.71
C SER A 72 11.86 -1.84 -8.05
N ARG A 73 13.03 -1.18 -8.06
CA ARG A 73 14.25 -1.71 -7.40
C ARG A 73 14.04 -2.14 -5.94
N ARG A 74 13.20 -1.42 -5.20
CA ARG A 74 12.87 -1.75 -3.79
C ARG A 74 12.15 -3.10 -3.60
N ALA A 75 11.63 -3.69 -4.67
CA ALA A 75 10.97 -5.00 -4.65
C ALA A 75 11.91 -6.13 -5.09
N ILE A 76 13.16 -5.83 -5.45
CA ILE A 76 14.18 -6.84 -5.75
C ILE A 76 14.74 -7.37 -4.43
N GLY A 77 14.55 -8.66 -4.16
CA GLY A 77 14.92 -9.29 -2.90
C GLY A 77 16.39 -9.70 -2.81
N ALA A 78 16.93 -10.30 -3.88
CA ALA A 78 18.32 -10.75 -3.94
C ALA A 78 18.77 -10.90 -5.40
N ARG A 79 20.08 -10.89 -5.62
CA ARG A 79 20.70 -11.33 -6.88
C ARG A 79 20.97 -12.83 -6.77
N ILE A 80 20.48 -13.61 -7.71
CA ILE A 80 20.82 -15.04 -7.76
C ILE A 80 22.24 -15.17 -8.36
N GLY A 81 23.14 -15.85 -7.64
CA GLY A 81 24.52 -16.10 -8.06
C GLY A 81 25.60 -15.23 -7.42
N ASP A 82 25.30 -14.54 -6.31
CA ASP A 82 26.29 -13.81 -5.48
C ASP A 82 26.61 -14.56 -4.17
N ASP A 83 26.24 -15.85 -4.11
CA ASP A 83 26.61 -16.75 -3.02
C ASP A 83 28.04 -17.27 -3.28
N GLY A 84 29.02 -16.54 -2.75
CA GLY A 84 30.38 -17.03 -2.53
C GLY A 84 30.48 -17.87 -1.27
#